data_AF-A0A422QNT9-F1
#
_entry.id   AF-A0A422QNT9-F1
#
_cell.length_a   1.000
_cell.length_b   1.000
_cell.length_c   1.000
_cell.angle_alpha   90.00
_cell.angle_beta   90.00
_cell.angle_gamma   90.00
#
_symmetry.space_group_name_H-M   'P 1'
#
loop_
_entity.id
_entity.type
_entity.pdbx_description
1 polymer ?
#
loop_
_entity_poly.entity_id
_entity_poly.type
_entity_poly.pdbx_seq_one_letter_code
_entity_poly.pdbx_strand_id
1 'polypeptide(L)'
;MRIVIDLLAYTGRVDPAALELCAALARARGADERYQGELWVAAPLHDQEALETLRLEPLLAARVRAFDLGSNPRLAAPLRRHALAGLMPAAALAVGPQGAAAGEVAPSSAPYPILTRAPADAQNPAALLDALETSAANGARPVQAPASRPKLAYVSPLPPVHSGIADYSAELVPELAAFYDVELVVAQDKVDDRRLDGMHLRDPDWLRAHAHEFERVVYHFGNSHAHQHMFELLRDVRGTVVLHDFYFSGVLDNLEREKYLPRGFLRALYESHGYTGLLSHRKEGRNPSIWTYPLNKA
;
A
#
# COMPACT_ATOMS: atom_id res chain seq x y z
N MET A 1 17.88 11.73 2.28
CA MET A 1 18.22 10.33 2.63
C MET A 1 17.36 9.89 3.79
N ARG A 2 16.84 8.66 3.81
CA ARG A 2 15.99 8.18 4.90
C ARG A 2 16.56 6.91 5.51
N ILE A 3 16.75 6.92 6.82
CA ILE A 3 17.17 5.76 7.61
C ILE A 3 15.93 5.24 8.35
N VAL A 4 15.70 3.93 8.30
CA VAL A 4 14.58 3.28 9.01
C VAL A 4 15.13 2.32 10.06
N ILE A 5 14.73 2.49 11.31
CA ILE A 5 14.94 1.50 12.37
C ILE A 5 13.79 0.49 12.31
N ASP A 6 14.12 -0.78 12.12
CA ASP A 6 13.18 -1.88 11.99
C ASP A 6 13.10 -2.66 13.31
N LEU A 7 11.98 -2.49 14.01
CA LEU A 7 11.61 -3.23 15.22
C LEU A 7 10.58 -4.34 14.93
N LEU A 8 10.31 -4.65 13.67
CA LEU A 8 9.26 -5.60 13.29
C LEU A 8 9.70 -7.08 13.47
N ALA A 9 10.93 -7.33 13.94
CA ALA A 9 11.36 -8.65 14.41
C ALA A 9 10.71 -9.03 15.76
N TYR A 10 10.22 -8.05 16.52
CA TYR A 10 9.59 -8.30 17.82
C TYR A 10 8.17 -8.83 17.62
N THR A 11 7.95 -10.11 17.94
CA THR A 11 6.63 -10.74 17.97
C THR A 11 5.90 -10.55 19.31
N GLY A 12 6.64 -10.14 20.35
CA GLY A 12 6.13 -9.80 21.67
C GLY A 12 6.38 -8.33 21.99
N ARG A 13 6.65 -8.03 23.27
CA ARG A 13 7.07 -6.67 23.65
C ARG A 13 8.42 -6.34 23.05
N VAL A 14 8.59 -5.09 22.64
CA VAL A 14 9.87 -4.53 22.22
C VAL A 14 10.74 -4.31 23.44
N ASP A 15 12.02 -4.69 23.35
CA ASP A 15 12.96 -4.51 24.47
C ASP A 15 13.13 -3.01 24.80
N PRO A 16 13.06 -2.60 26.07
CA PRO A 16 13.30 -1.21 26.45
C PRO A 16 14.65 -0.66 25.97
N ALA A 17 15.67 -1.51 25.88
CA ALA A 17 16.98 -1.14 25.33
C ALA A 17 16.92 -0.78 23.83
N ALA A 18 16.07 -1.46 23.05
CA ALA A 18 15.85 -1.11 21.64
C ALA A 18 15.12 0.24 21.51
N LEU A 19 14.18 0.54 22.40
CA LEU A 19 13.49 1.84 22.45
C LEU A 19 14.47 2.96 22.80
N GLU A 20 15.34 2.74 23.79
CA GLU A 20 16.37 3.70 24.17
C GLU A 20 17.42 3.89 23.05
N LEU A 21 17.79 2.82 22.34
CA LEU A 21 18.65 2.94 21.15
C LEU A 21 18.02 3.83 20.08
N CYS A 22 16.71 3.69 19.81
CA CYS A 22 15.99 4.55 18.87
C CYS A 22 16.06 6.02 19.32
N ALA A 23 15.80 6.28 20.60
CA ALA A 23 15.81 7.62 21.15
C ALA A 23 17.22 8.24 21.16
N ALA A 24 18.24 7.46 21.50
CA ALA A 24 19.64 7.87 21.48
C ALA A 24 20.12 8.22 20.05
N LEU A 25 19.72 7.45 19.04
CA LEU A 25 19.99 7.75 17.63
C LEU A 25 19.29 9.04 17.18
N ALA A 26 18.04 9.24 17.60
CA ALA A 26 17.28 10.45 17.28
C ALA A 26 17.95 11.69 17.87
N ARG A 27 18.36 11.63 19.15
CA ARG A 27 19.05 12.72 19.85
C ARG A 27 20.43 13.00 19.26
N ALA A 28 21.23 11.98 18.98
CA ALA A 28 22.54 12.15 18.35
C ALA A 28 22.43 12.78 16.96
N ARG A 29 21.43 12.39 16.17
CA ARG A 29 21.12 13.01 14.89
C ARG A 29 20.69 14.47 15.04
N GLY A 30 19.83 14.76 16.02
CA GLY A 30 19.33 16.12 16.26
C GLY A 30 20.38 17.09 16.81
N ALA A 31 21.45 16.57 17.42
CA ALA A 31 22.53 17.36 18.01
C ALA A 31 23.63 17.77 17.01
N ASP A 32 23.69 17.16 15.82
CA ASP A 32 24.75 17.40 14.83
C ASP A 32 24.16 17.67 13.43
N GLU A 33 24.37 18.90 12.95
CA GLU A 33 23.83 19.42 11.69
C GLU A 33 24.35 18.69 10.45
N ARG A 34 25.41 17.90 10.57
CA ARG A 34 25.91 17.04 9.47
C ARG A 34 24.83 16.06 8.99
N TYR A 35 23.94 15.62 9.87
CA TYR A 35 22.93 14.60 9.57
C TYR A 35 21.67 15.22 8.94
N GLN A 36 21.71 15.42 7.64
CA GLN A 36 20.63 16.04 6.87
C GLN A 36 19.47 15.07 6.51
N GLY A 37 19.71 13.74 6.60
CA GLY A 37 18.70 12.72 6.28
C GLY A 37 17.62 12.54 7.35
N GLU A 38 16.51 11.85 7.09
CA GLU A 38 15.45 11.56 8.07
C GLU A 38 15.70 10.24 8.82
N LEU A 39 15.29 10.17 10.08
CA LEU A 39 15.28 8.93 10.88
C LEU A 39 13.83 8.52 11.18
N TRP A 40 13.45 7.31 10.79
CA TRP A 40 12.12 6.75 10.97
C TRP A 40 12.18 5.45 11.76
N VAL A 41 11.08 5.11 12.44
CA VAL A 41 10.96 3.84 13.16
C VAL A 41 9.76 3.06 12.65
N ALA A 42 9.99 1.84 12.17
CA ALA A 42 8.95 0.86 11.89
C ALA A 42 8.74 0.01 13.16
N ALA A 43 7.61 0.21 13.82
CA ALA A 43 7.28 -0.41 15.10
C ALA A 43 6.10 -1.38 14.97
N PRO A 44 6.06 -2.47 15.76
CA PRO A 44 4.93 -3.39 15.75
C PRO A 44 3.66 -2.72 16.29
N LEU A 45 2.51 -2.92 15.62
CA LEU A 45 1.23 -2.35 16.04
C LEU A 45 0.71 -2.98 17.35
N HIS A 46 1.08 -4.23 17.63
CA HIS A 46 0.61 -4.96 18.81
C HIS A 46 1.22 -4.46 20.13
N ASP A 47 2.32 -3.70 20.10
CA ASP A 47 2.97 -3.16 21.29
C ASP A 47 2.71 -1.65 21.44
N GLN A 48 1.57 -1.33 22.08
CA GLN A 48 1.14 0.06 22.29
C GLN A 48 2.09 0.83 23.22
N GLU A 49 2.66 0.16 24.23
CA GLU A 49 3.60 0.78 25.17
C GLU A 49 4.88 1.23 24.45
N ALA A 50 5.40 0.41 23.54
CA ALA A 50 6.52 0.78 22.68
C ALA A 50 6.18 1.97 21.75
N LEU A 51 5.00 1.96 21.13
CA LEU A 51 4.55 3.04 20.24
C LEU A 51 4.44 4.38 20.97
N GLU A 52 3.84 4.37 22.16
CA GLU A 52 3.74 5.55 23.03
C GLU A 52 5.12 6.06 23.43
N THR A 53 5.98 5.17 23.93
CA THR A 53 7.37 5.50 24.31
C THR A 53 8.14 6.16 23.16
N LEU A 54 8.09 5.59 21.96
CA LEU A 54 8.77 6.16 20.79
C LEU A 54 8.18 7.50 20.36
N ARG A 55 6.87 7.70 20.51
CA ARG A 55 6.19 8.95 20.15
C ARG A 55 6.41 10.07 21.16
N LEU A 56 6.76 9.75 22.40
CA LEU A 56 7.14 10.73 23.42
C LEU A 56 8.52 11.35 23.16
N GLU A 57 9.40 10.69 22.40
CA GLU A 57 10.65 11.29 21.91
C GLU A 57 10.34 12.32 20.80
N PRO A 58 10.50 13.63 21.03
CA PRO A 58 10.02 14.67 20.09
C PRO A 58 10.64 14.57 18.69
N LEU A 59 11.88 14.07 18.61
CA LEU A 59 12.60 13.89 17.34
C LEU A 59 12.09 12.69 16.53
N LEU A 60 11.29 11.81 17.15
CA LEU A 60 10.66 10.65 16.53
C LEU A 60 9.14 10.75 16.40
N ALA A 61 8.46 11.62 17.15
CA ALA A 61 7.00 11.68 17.26
C ALA A 61 6.23 11.50 15.93
N ALA A 62 6.55 12.30 14.90
CA ALA A 62 5.89 12.23 13.59
C ALA A 62 6.44 11.12 12.66
N ARG A 63 7.55 10.46 13.07
CA ARG A 63 8.38 9.53 12.30
C ARG A 63 8.33 8.09 12.79
N VAL A 64 7.37 7.77 13.66
CA VAL A 64 7.00 6.40 14.03
C VAL A 64 5.88 5.90 13.12
N ARG A 65 6.05 4.73 12.51
CA ARG A 65 5.01 4.03 11.72
C ARG A 65 4.75 2.67 12.32
N ALA A 66 3.49 2.43 12.67
CA ALA A 66 3.04 1.18 13.25
C ALA A 66 2.62 0.22 12.12
N PHE A 67 3.04 -1.04 12.21
CA PHE A 67 2.68 -2.08 11.23
C PHE A 67 2.11 -3.30 11.94
N ASP A 68 1.04 -3.85 11.37
CA ASP A 68 0.54 -5.18 11.69
C ASP A 68 1.02 -6.15 10.61
N LEU A 69 1.82 -7.14 11.00
CA LEU A 69 2.28 -8.20 10.11
C LEU A 69 1.34 -9.41 10.07
N GLY A 70 0.24 -9.35 10.83
CA GLY A 70 -0.71 -10.43 10.99
C GLY A 70 -0.15 -11.62 11.77
N SER A 71 -1.02 -12.59 12.06
CA SER A 71 -0.67 -13.82 12.77
C SER A 71 -0.21 -14.96 11.85
N ASN A 72 -0.29 -14.77 10.52
CA ASN A 72 0.07 -15.82 9.57
C ASN A 72 1.59 -15.85 9.33
N PRO A 73 2.32 -16.87 9.81
CA PRO A 73 3.77 -16.91 9.71
C PRO A 73 4.29 -16.96 8.27
N ARG A 74 3.47 -17.44 7.31
CA ARG A 74 3.84 -17.46 5.89
C ARG A 74 3.85 -16.06 5.27
N LEU A 75 3.07 -15.12 5.82
CA LEU A 75 2.95 -13.77 5.30
C LEU A 75 3.83 -12.76 6.05
N ALA A 76 4.26 -13.08 7.28
CA ALA A 76 5.02 -12.16 8.12
C ALA A 76 6.28 -11.61 7.43
N ALA A 77 7.11 -12.46 6.82
CA ALA A 77 8.33 -12.02 6.13
C ALA A 77 8.06 -11.16 4.88
N PRO A 78 7.18 -11.57 3.93
CA PRO A 78 6.77 -10.70 2.83
C PRO A 78 6.15 -9.37 3.29
N LEU A 79 5.25 -9.39 4.26
CA LEU A 79 4.61 -8.18 4.78
C LEU A 79 5.61 -7.24 5.43
N ARG A 80 6.55 -7.76 6.23
CA ARG A 80 7.64 -6.97 6.83
C ARG A 80 8.50 -6.30 5.75
N ARG A 81 8.86 -7.06 4.71
CA ARG A 81 9.63 -6.54 3.57
C ARG A 81 8.89 -5.39 2.87
N HIS A 82 7.59 -5.57 2.58
CA HIS A 82 6.78 -4.54 1.94
C HIS A 82 6.53 -3.33 2.85
N ALA A 83 6.30 -3.54 4.14
CA ALA A 83 6.17 -2.49 5.15
C ALA A 83 7.39 -1.58 5.16
N LEU A 84 8.59 -2.17 5.27
CA LEU A 84 9.83 -1.41 5.24
C LEU A 84 10.09 -0.75 3.88
N ALA A 85 9.83 -1.45 2.76
CA ALA A 85 9.97 -0.87 1.43
C ALA A 85 9.04 0.34 1.22
N GLY A 86 7.83 0.33 1.79
CA GLY A 86 6.89 1.44 1.75
C GLY A 86 7.38 2.69 2.49
N LEU A 87 8.33 2.53 3.43
CA LEU A 87 9.01 3.66 4.05
C LEU A 87 10.13 4.23 3.18
N MET A 88 10.50 3.58 2.07
CA MET A 88 11.57 3.99 1.16
C MET A 88 12.91 4.30 1.87
N PRO A 89 13.46 3.37 2.67
CA PRO A 89 14.77 3.56 3.29
C PRO A 89 15.88 3.60 2.25
N ALA A 90 16.83 4.51 2.45
CA ALA A 90 18.15 4.45 1.83
C ALA A 90 19.06 3.41 2.55
N ALA A 91 18.84 3.21 3.85
CA ALA A 91 19.38 2.11 4.64
C ALA A 91 18.43 1.79 5.80
N ALA A 92 18.51 0.58 6.34
CA ALA A 92 17.77 0.21 7.55
C ALA A 92 18.68 -0.32 8.66
N LEU A 93 18.28 -0.06 9.90
CA LEU A 93 18.86 -0.64 11.10
C LEU A 93 17.88 -1.66 11.66
N ALA A 94 18.15 -2.94 11.50
CA ALA A 94 17.34 -4.01 12.08
C ALA A 94 17.79 -4.27 13.52
N VAL A 95 16.86 -4.06 14.46
CA VAL A 95 17.07 -4.32 15.89
C VAL A 95 16.08 -5.41 16.29
N GLY A 96 16.60 -6.54 16.72
CA GLY A 96 15.79 -7.70 17.10
C GLY A 96 16.06 -8.18 18.50
N PRO A 97 15.26 -9.13 19.01
CA PRO A 97 15.39 -9.67 20.35
C PRO A 97 16.81 -10.16 20.63
N GLN A 98 17.25 -10.03 21.88
CA GLN A 98 18.57 -10.48 22.28
C GLN A 98 18.75 -11.98 22.03
N GLY A 99 19.80 -12.35 21.29
CA GLY A 99 20.08 -13.74 20.90
C GLY A 99 19.43 -14.22 19.60
N ALA A 100 18.62 -13.40 18.93
CA ALA A 100 18.07 -13.72 17.60
C ALA A 100 19.18 -13.78 16.53
N ALA A 101 19.05 -14.71 15.58
CA ALA A 101 20.01 -14.84 14.50
C ALA A 101 19.89 -13.66 13.51
N ALA A 102 20.99 -13.22 12.90
CA ALA A 102 20.97 -12.08 11.97
C ALA A 102 19.94 -12.21 10.83
N GLY A 103 19.68 -13.43 10.35
CA GLY A 103 18.68 -13.73 9.33
C GLY A 103 17.22 -13.68 9.79
N GLU A 104 16.95 -13.73 11.10
CA GLU A 104 15.62 -13.53 11.69
C GLU A 104 15.35 -12.03 11.92
N VAL A 105 16.42 -11.29 12.17
CA VAL A 105 16.37 -9.86 12.46
C VAL A 105 16.30 -9.03 11.18
N ALA A 106 17.01 -9.37 10.11
CA ALA A 106 16.97 -8.62 8.85
C ALA A 106 16.16 -9.36 7.77
N PRO A 107 15.23 -8.71 7.05
CA PRO A 107 14.54 -9.34 5.93
C PRO A 107 15.52 -9.74 4.82
N SER A 108 15.44 -11.00 4.38
CA SER A 108 16.19 -11.47 3.21
C SER A 108 15.78 -10.67 1.96
N SER A 109 16.77 -10.34 1.11
CA SER A 109 16.60 -9.68 -0.20
C SER A 109 16.01 -8.26 -0.21
N ALA A 110 16.33 -7.40 0.76
CA ALA A 110 15.97 -5.99 0.68
C ALA A 110 16.77 -5.26 -0.43
N PRO A 111 16.16 -4.31 -1.16
CA PRO A 111 16.83 -3.54 -2.21
C PRO A 111 17.74 -2.42 -1.66
N TYR A 112 17.88 -2.33 -0.33
CA TYR A 112 18.70 -1.37 0.40
C TYR A 112 19.54 -2.10 1.45
N PRO A 113 20.68 -1.54 1.87
CA PRO A 113 21.52 -2.12 2.90
C PRO A 113 20.81 -2.17 4.25
N ILE A 114 21.02 -3.26 4.99
CA ILE A 114 20.50 -3.47 6.34
C ILE A 114 21.67 -3.75 7.27
N LEU A 115 21.80 -2.94 8.32
CA LEU A 115 22.71 -3.21 9.43
C LEU A 115 21.92 -3.88 10.54
N THR A 116 22.50 -4.88 11.19
CA THR A 116 21.89 -5.53 12.35
C THR A 116 22.60 -5.10 13.63
N ARG A 117 21.82 -4.79 14.67
CA ARG A 117 22.32 -4.46 16.01
C ARG A 117 21.54 -5.16 17.09
N ALA A 118 22.24 -5.50 18.17
CA ALA A 118 21.60 -5.97 19.39
C ALA A 118 20.97 -4.78 20.15
N PRO A 119 19.89 -5.00 20.92
CA PRO A 119 19.18 -3.92 21.62
C PRO A 119 20.05 -3.12 22.59
N ALA A 120 21.04 -3.77 23.21
CA ALA A 120 21.92 -3.16 24.21
C ALA A 120 23.13 -2.39 23.62
N ASP A 121 23.29 -2.37 22.30
CA ASP A 121 24.43 -1.74 21.63
C ASP A 121 24.21 -0.23 21.39
N ALA A 122 24.05 0.53 22.48
CA ALA A 122 23.84 1.98 22.47
C ALA A 122 25.13 2.78 22.74
N GLN A 123 26.30 2.12 22.81
CA GLN A 123 27.51 2.72 23.36
C GLN A 123 28.12 3.83 22.49
N ASN A 124 27.73 3.94 21.21
CA ASN A 124 28.07 5.10 20.36
C ASN A 124 27.03 5.35 19.24
N PRO A 125 25.97 6.12 19.52
CA PRO A 125 24.94 6.43 18.53
C PRO A 125 25.46 7.19 17.31
N ALA A 126 26.46 8.07 17.48
CA ALA A 126 27.04 8.84 16.38
C ALA A 126 27.81 7.94 15.40
N ALA A 127 28.66 7.03 15.90
CA ALA A 127 29.35 6.07 15.04
C ALA A 127 28.37 5.14 14.29
N LEU A 128 27.24 4.78 14.92
CA LEU A 128 26.20 3.99 14.28
C LEU A 128 25.47 4.78 13.19
N LEU A 129 25.16 6.06 13.42
CA LEU A 129 24.63 6.95 12.39
C LEU A 129 25.59 7.06 11.21
N ASP A 130 26.89 7.27 11.45
CA ASP A 130 27.91 7.32 10.40
C ASP A 130 27.98 6.04 9.57
N ALA A 131 27.90 4.88 10.21
CA ALA A 131 27.85 3.60 9.53
C ALA A 131 26.58 3.45 8.67
N LEU A 132 25.43 3.94 9.16
CA LEU A 132 24.16 3.94 8.43
C LEU A 132 24.17 4.90 7.24
N GLU A 133 24.71 6.11 7.40
CA GLU A 133 24.84 7.08 6.31
C GLU A 133 25.81 6.59 5.23
N THR A 134 26.96 6.04 5.64
CA THR A 134 27.94 5.45 4.72
C THR A 134 27.32 4.27 3.96
N SER A 135 26.60 3.40 4.66
CA SER A 135 25.91 2.28 4.03
C SER A 135 24.82 2.77 3.08
N ALA A 136 24.02 3.75 3.47
CA ALA A 136 23.01 4.36 2.61
C ALA A 136 23.63 4.99 1.34
N ALA A 137 24.79 5.65 1.46
CA ALA A 137 25.51 6.20 0.32
C ALA A 137 26.09 5.13 -0.61
N ASN A 138 26.64 4.04 -0.05
CA ASN A 138 27.20 2.92 -0.82
C ASN A 138 26.13 2.00 -1.43
N GLY A 139 25.02 1.83 -0.71
CA GLY A 139 23.89 1.00 -1.08
C GLY A 139 22.83 1.74 -1.90
N ALA A 140 22.97 3.06 -2.03
CA ALA A 140 22.38 3.81 -3.13
C ALA A 140 23.00 3.29 -4.43
N ARG A 141 22.46 2.16 -4.93
CA ARG A 141 22.36 2.01 -6.38
C ARG A 141 21.73 3.33 -6.82
N PRO A 142 22.35 4.09 -7.73
CA PRO A 142 21.57 5.08 -8.42
C PRO A 142 20.36 4.29 -8.90
N VAL A 143 19.17 4.64 -8.40
CA VAL A 143 17.97 4.37 -9.17
C VAL A 143 18.33 5.09 -10.45
N GLN A 144 18.82 4.33 -11.44
CA GLN A 144 18.89 4.84 -12.79
C GLN A 144 17.46 5.31 -12.97
N ALA A 145 17.27 6.63 -12.99
CA ALA A 145 16.02 7.20 -13.42
C ALA A 145 15.75 6.43 -14.72
N PRO A 146 14.68 5.63 -14.77
CA PRO A 146 14.49 4.77 -15.92
C PRO A 146 14.57 5.70 -17.13
N ALA A 147 15.32 5.28 -18.16
CA ALA A 147 15.62 6.14 -19.30
C ALA A 147 14.35 6.77 -19.91
N SER A 148 13.20 6.14 -19.64
CA SER A 148 11.83 6.64 -19.77
C SER A 148 11.07 6.47 -18.44
N ARG A 149 10.04 7.29 -18.19
CA ARG A 149 9.09 7.05 -17.09
C ARG A 149 8.46 5.65 -17.22
N PRO A 150 8.23 4.91 -16.12
CA PRO A 150 7.54 3.62 -16.17
C PRO A 150 6.12 3.79 -16.72
N LYS A 151 5.65 2.82 -17.50
CA LYS A 151 4.30 2.81 -18.07
C LYS A 151 3.27 2.40 -17.03
N LEU A 152 2.18 3.18 -16.95
CA LEU A 152 1.05 2.96 -16.08
C LEU A 152 -0.24 2.87 -16.90
N ALA A 153 -0.91 1.73 -16.83
CA ALA A 153 -2.29 1.61 -17.27
C ALA A 153 -3.22 2.05 -16.14
N TYR A 154 -3.98 3.13 -16.37
CA TYR A 154 -4.90 3.70 -15.40
C TYR A 154 -6.34 3.38 -15.82
N VAL A 155 -6.95 2.41 -15.15
CA VAL A 155 -8.28 1.86 -15.46
C VAL A 155 -9.32 2.53 -14.55
N SER A 156 -10.12 3.43 -15.10
CA SER A 156 -11.11 4.21 -14.32
C SER A 156 -12.21 4.75 -15.23
N PRO A 157 -13.46 4.94 -14.77
CA PRO A 157 -14.34 5.88 -15.44
C PRO A 157 -13.72 7.28 -15.42
N LEU A 158 -13.95 8.06 -16.46
CA LEU A 158 -13.51 9.46 -16.56
C LEU A 158 -14.70 10.38 -16.89
N PRO A 159 -14.60 11.71 -16.72
CA PRO A 159 -15.65 12.61 -17.18
C PRO A 159 -15.90 12.40 -18.68
N PRO A 160 -17.15 12.39 -19.16
CA PRO A 160 -18.36 12.92 -18.51
C PRO A 160 -19.14 11.91 -17.65
N VAL A 161 -18.60 10.72 -17.34
CA VAL A 161 -19.30 9.75 -16.49
C VAL A 161 -19.60 10.39 -15.14
N HIS A 162 -20.88 10.49 -14.78
CA HIS A 162 -21.33 11.11 -13.53
C HIS A 162 -21.00 10.23 -12.31
N SER A 163 -19.76 10.28 -11.85
CA SER A 163 -19.32 9.61 -10.62
C SER A 163 -18.17 10.38 -9.98
N GLY A 164 -18.11 10.38 -8.64
CA GLY A 164 -17.01 11.02 -7.92
C GLY A 164 -15.65 10.40 -8.24
N ILE A 165 -15.61 9.15 -8.70
CA ILE A 165 -14.38 8.49 -9.15
C ILE A 165 -13.87 9.09 -10.46
N ALA A 166 -14.78 9.48 -11.37
CA ALA A 166 -14.41 10.13 -12.62
C ALA A 166 -13.75 11.49 -12.35
N ASP A 167 -14.37 12.31 -11.50
CA ASP A 167 -13.81 13.61 -11.11
C ASP A 167 -12.47 13.45 -10.38
N TYR A 168 -12.39 12.53 -9.41
CA TYR A 168 -11.16 12.18 -8.70
C TYR A 168 -10.04 11.76 -9.66
N SER A 169 -10.37 10.93 -10.65
CA SER A 169 -9.39 10.42 -11.62
C SER A 169 -8.87 11.53 -12.52
N ALA A 170 -9.73 12.46 -12.95
CA ALA A 170 -9.34 13.61 -13.74
C ALA A 170 -8.41 14.58 -12.98
N GLU A 171 -8.49 14.62 -11.64
CA GLU A 171 -7.55 15.36 -10.79
C GLU A 171 -6.24 14.63 -10.57
N LEU A 172 -6.28 13.30 -10.38
CA LEU A 172 -5.10 12.53 -10.02
C LEU A 172 -4.18 12.24 -11.21
N VAL A 173 -4.74 11.98 -12.40
CA VAL A 173 -3.97 11.57 -13.58
C VAL A 173 -2.86 12.56 -13.94
N PRO A 174 -3.08 13.89 -14.00
CA PRO A 174 -2.02 14.85 -14.31
C PRO A 174 -0.84 14.81 -13.33
N GLU A 175 -1.13 14.62 -12.04
CA GLU A 175 -0.11 14.52 -11.01
C GLU A 175 0.70 13.21 -11.14
N LEU A 176 0.05 12.12 -11.54
CA LEU A 176 0.74 10.86 -11.84
C LEU A 176 1.58 10.93 -13.11
N ALA A 177 1.16 11.69 -14.12
CA ALA A 177 1.90 11.84 -15.39
C ALA A 177 3.28 12.51 -15.22
N ALA A 178 3.52 13.20 -14.10
CA ALA A 178 4.86 13.68 -13.73
C ALA A 178 5.85 12.53 -13.46
N PHE A 179 5.35 11.37 -13.03
CA PHE A 179 6.14 10.21 -12.62
C PHE A 179 6.00 8.99 -13.54
N TYR A 180 4.90 8.90 -14.28
CA TYR A 180 4.56 7.76 -15.14
C TYR A 180 4.27 8.20 -16.58
N ASP A 181 4.48 7.28 -17.52
CA ASP A 181 3.88 7.35 -18.85
C ASP A 181 2.49 6.70 -18.79
N VAL A 182 1.44 7.51 -18.78
CA VAL A 182 0.09 7.08 -18.40
C VAL A 182 -0.76 6.81 -19.65
N GLU A 183 -1.31 5.61 -19.73
CA GLU A 183 -2.34 5.22 -20.70
C GLU A 183 -3.67 5.06 -19.95
N LEU A 184 -4.68 5.83 -20.35
CA LEU A 184 -6.00 5.81 -19.74
C LEU A 184 -6.83 4.70 -20.38
N VAL A 185 -7.29 3.75 -19.57
CA VAL A 185 -8.09 2.62 -20.03
C VAL A 185 -9.53 2.84 -19.61
N VAL A 186 -10.41 3.05 -20.60
CA VAL A 186 -11.82 3.38 -20.39
C VAL A 186 -12.73 2.51 -21.25
N ALA A 187 -13.94 2.22 -20.75
CA ALA A 187 -14.98 1.53 -21.52
C ALA A 187 -16.07 2.47 -22.08
N GLN A 188 -15.95 3.77 -21.82
CA GLN A 188 -16.89 4.80 -22.27
C GLN A 188 -16.50 5.37 -23.63
N ASP A 189 -17.48 5.82 -24.40
CA ASP A 189 -17.26 6.30 -25.78
C ASP A 189 -16.49 7.63 -25.87
N LYS A 190 -16.62 8.49 -24.85
CA LYS A 190 -15.90 9.77 -24.81
C LYS A 190 -15.30 10.05 -23.43
N VAL A 191 -14.17 10.74 -23.46
CA VAL A 191 -13.63 11.47 -22.32
C VAL A 191 -13.71 12.96 -22.63
N ASP A 192 -14.25 13.74 -21.72
CA ASP A 192 -14.50 15.18 -21.88
C ASP A 192 -14.08 15.92 -20.62
N ASP A 193 -12.77 16.13 -20.50
CA ASP A 193 -12.18 16.95 -19.46
C ASP A 193 -10.82 17.49 -19.91
N ARG A 194 -10.66 18.81 -19.86
CA ARG A 194 -9.44 19.49 -20.31
C ARG A 194 -8.20 19.12 -19.51
N ARG A 195 -8.36 18.63 -18.28
CA ARG A 195 -7.25 18.13 -17.44
C ARG A 195 -6.58 16.91 -18.06
N LEU A 196 -7.30 16.19 -18.91
CA LEU A 196 -6.86 14.95 -19.54
C LEU A 196 -6.42 15.16 -20.99
N ASP A 197 -6.35 16.41 -21.46
CA ASP A 197 -5.91 16.75 -22.81
C ASP A 197 -4.48 16.21 -23.05
N GLY A 198 -4.30 15.49 -24.17
CA GLY A 198 -3.02 14.89 -24.55
C GLY A 198 -2.73 13.53 -23.93
N MET A 199 -3.61 13.01 -23.06
CA MET A 199 -3.52 11.63 -22.59
C MET A 199 -4.00 10.65 -23.66
N HIS A 200 -3.39 9.46 -23.71
CA HIS A 200 -3.81 8.40 -24.61
C HIS A 200 -4.98 7.60 -24.02
N LEU A 201 -6.03 7.42 -24.83
CA LEU A 201 -7.19 6.64 -24.49
C LEU A 201 -7.10 5.25 -25.12
N ARG A 202 -7.37 4.22 -24.32
CA ARG A 202 -7.39 2.81 -24.71
C ARG A 202 -8.66 2.15 -24.19
N ASP A 203 -9.07 1.09 -24.85
CA ASP A 203 -10.15 0.24 -24.38
C ASP A 203 -9.61 -0.98 -23.58
N PRO A 204 -10.48 -1.70 -22.85
CA PRO A 204 -10.09 -2.90 -22.10
C PRO A 204 -9.44 -4.01 -22.95
N ASP A 205 -9.87 -4.20 -24.20
CA ASP A 205 -9.33 -5.26 -25.07
C ASP A 205 -7.91 -4.93 -25.52
N TRP A 206 -7.65 -3.66 -25.81
CA TRP A 206 -6.30 -3.15 -26.04
C TRP A 206 -5.42 -3.42 -24.82
N LEU A 207 -5.89 -3.15 -23.60
CA LEU A 207 -5.09 -3.45 -22.40
C LEU A 207 -4.80 -4.96 -22.29
N ARG A 208 -5.76 -5.85 -22.56
CA ARG A 208 -5.52 -7.30 -22.54
C ARG A 208 -4.36 -7.70 -23.46
N ALA A 209 -4.31 -7.13 -24.66
CA ALA A 209 -3.26 -7.41 -25.63
C ALA A 209 -1.90 -6.82 -25.24
N HIS A 210 -1.88 -5.66 -24.57
CA HIS A 210 -0.65 -4.89 -24.28
C HIS A 210 -0.24 -4.90 -22.80
N ALA A 211 -0.92 -5.66 -21.94
CA ALA A 211 -0.66 -5.69 -20.49
C ALA A 211 0.79 -5.98 -20.12
N HIS A 212 1.49 -6.76 -20.96
CA HIS A 212 2.90 -7.11 -20.79
C HIS A 212 3.87 -5.93 -20.98
N GLU A 213 3.41 -4.81 -21.55
CA GLU A 213 4.19 -3.58 -21.73
C GLU A 213 4.15 -2.65 -20.53
N PHE A 214 3.29 -2.92 -19.55
CA PHE A 214 3.07 -2.05 -18.40
C PHE A 214 3.79 -2.56 -17.16
N GLU A 215 4.57 -1.70 -16.51
CA GLU A 215 5.07 -2.01 -15.18
C GLU A 215 3.95 -2.00 -14.13
N ARG A 216 2.92 -1.16 -14.31
CA ARG A 216 1.84 -0.99 -13.35
C ARG A 216 0.48 -0.91 -14.05
N VAL A 217 -0.50 -1.58 -13.45
CA VAL A 217 -1.93 -1.45 -13.79
C VAL A 217 -2.66 -1.10 -12.50
N VAL A 218 -3.44 -0.01 -12.53
CA VAL A 218 -4.23 0.45 -11.38
C VAL A 218 -5.70 0.55 -11.78
N TYR A 219 -6.57 -0.05 -10.98
CA TYR A 219 -8.00 -0.10 -11.18
C TYR A 219 -8.71 0.75 -10.13
N HIS A 220 -9.66 1.58 -10.55
CA HIS A 220 -10.51 2.37 -9.66
C HIS A 220 -11.92 1.79 -9.64
N PHE A 221 -12.23 1.01 -8.60
CA PHE A 221 -13.54 0.38 -8.43
C PHE A 221 -14.44 1.17 -7.47
N GLY A 222 -15.71 1.27 -7.85
CA GLY A 222 -16.77 1.80 -7.01
C GLY A 222 -18.09 1.05 -7.20
N ASN A 223 -19.15 1.52 -6.53
CA ASN A 223 -20.46 0.89 -6.51
C ASN A 223 -21.38 1.39 -7.63
N SER A 224 -20.90 1.37 -8.88
CA SER A 224 -21.69 1.82 -10.02
C SER A 224 -21.48 0.91 -11.24
N HIS A 225 -22.42 0.96 -12.17
CA HIS A 225 -22.34 0.23 -13.44
C HIS A 225 -21.06 0.56 -14.24
N ALA A 226 -20.51 1.77 -14.09
CA ALA A 226 -19.33 2.21 -14.83
C ALA A 226 -18.09 1.31 -14.62
N HIS A 227 -18.05 0.53 -13.52
CA HIS A 227 -16.93 -0.35 -13.18
C HIS A 227 -17.11 -1.79 -13.68
N GLN A 228 -18.23 -2.13 -14.34
CA GLN A 228 -18.56 -3.51 -14.68
C GLN A 228 -17.46 -4.25 -15.46
N HIS A 229 -16.87 -3.58 -16.46
CA HIS A 229 -15.87 -4.13 -17.37
C HIS A 229 -14.58 -4.50 -16.63
N MET A 230 -14.30 -3.83 -15.51
CA MET A 230 -13.11 -4.06 -14.70
C MET A 230 -13.14 -5.42 -14.00
N PHE A 231 -14.33 -5.99 -13.71
CA PHE A 231 -14.45 -7.28 -13.02
C PHE A 231 -13.89 -8.44 -13.85
N GLU A 232 -14.13 -8.44 -15.15
CA GLU A 232 -13.54 -9.44 -16.06
C GLU A 232 -12.09 -9.07 -16.38
N LEU A 233 -11.83 -7.80 -16.70
CA LEU A 233 -10.49 -7.34 -17.04
C LEU A 233 -9.47 -7.63 -15.93
N LEU A 234 -9.83 -7.49 -14.65
CA LEU A 234 -8.94 -7.78 -13.51
C LEU A 234 -8.57 -9.28 -13.40
N ARG A 235 -9.40 -10.18 -13.92
CA ARG A 235 -9.09 -11.62 -13.96
C ARG A 235 -8.03 -11.94 -15.01
N ASP A 236 -8.05 -11.21 -16.12
CA ASP A 236 -7.15 -11.39 -17.25
C ASP A 236 -5.84 -10.62 -17.06
N VAL A 237 -5.94 -9.38 -16.55
CA VAL A 237 -4.84 -8.45 -16.34
C VAL A 237 -4.78 -8.12 -14.86
N ARG A 238 -3.71 -8.58 -14.19
CA ARG A 238 -3.53 -8.34 -12.75
C ARG A 238 -3.06 -6.91 -12.51
N GLY A 239 -3.56 -6.29 -11.45
CA GLY A 239 -3.13 -4.95 -11.04
C GLY A 239 -3.52 -4.62 -9.61
N THR A 240 -3.23 -3.38 -9.21
CA THR A 240 -3.61 -2.82 -7.92
C THR A 240 -5.03 -2.28 -7.99
N VAL A 241 -5.85 -2.56 -6.98
CA VAL A 241 -7.21 -2.03 -6.88
C VAL A 241 -7.27 -0.91 -5.85
N VAL A 242 -7.76 0.25 -6.27
CA VAL A 242 -8.22 1.34 -5.39
C VAL A 242 -9.72 1.16 -5.20
N LEU A 243 -10.11 0.81 -3.98
CA LEU A 243 -11.50 0.55 -3.60
C LEU A 243 -12.12 1.82 -3.02
N HIS A 244 -13.06 2.44 -3.76
CA HIS A 244 -13.66 3.72 -3.37
C HIS A 244 -14.93 3.60 -2.53
N ASP A 245 -15.53 2.40 -2.47
CA ASP A 245 -16.79 2.19 -1.78
C ASP A 245 -16.73 0.95 -0.87
N PHE A 246 -17.41 1.05 0.26
CA PHE A 246 -17.60 -0.04 1.20
C PHE A 246 -18.75 -0.96 0.77
N TYR A 247 -19.77 -0.44 0.06
CA TYR A 247 -20.90 -1.22 -0.43
C TYR A 247 -20.69 -1.60 -1.89
N PHE A 248 -20.61 -2.90 -2.20
CA PHE A 248 -20.56 -3.41 -3.59
C PHE A 248 -21.86 -4.07 -4.05
N SER A 249 -22.88 -4.01 -3.20
CA SER A 249 -24.20 -4.56 -3.47
C SER A 249 -24.85 -4.02 -4.74
N GLY A 250 -24.70 -2.72 -5.02
CA GLY A 250 -25.29 -2.06 -6.19
C GLY A 250 -24.65 -2.51 -7.49
N VAL A 251 -23.32 -2.54 -7.56
CA VAL A 251 -22.61 -3.02 -8.76
C VAL A 251 -22.86 -4.51 -8.99
N LEU A 252 -22.89 -5.34 -7.95
CA LEU A 252 -23.19 -6.77 -8.08
C LEU A 252 -24.65 -7.04 -8.47
N ASP A 253 -25.61 -6.24 -7.98
CA ASP A 253 -27.00 -6.28 -8.44
C ASP A 253 -27.07 -5.97 -9.93
N ASN A 254 -26.37 -4.92 -10.37
CA ASN A 254 -26.34 -4.52 -11.77
C ASN A 254 -25.75 -5.61 -12.67
N LEU A 255 -24.57 -6.15 -12.30
CA LEU A 255 -23.91 -7.23 -13.03
C LEU A 255 -24.81 -8.47 -13.17
N GLU A 256 -25.61 -8.78 -12.15
CA GLU A 256 -26.56 -9.89 -12.21
C GLU A 256 -27.74 -9.58 -13.15
N ARG A 257 -28.32 -8.38 -13.07
CA ARG A 257 -29.45 -7.96 -13.93
C ARG A 257 -29.07 -7.94 -15.41
N GLU A 258 -27.85 -7.53 -15.71
CA GLU A 258 -27.30 -7.52 -17.06
C GLU A 258 -26.73 -8.87 -17.50
N LYS A 259 -26.83 -9.89 -16.64
CA LYS A 259 -26.40 -11.26 -16.90
C LYS A 259 -24.88 -11.43 -17.08
N TYR A 260 -24.08 -10.41 -16.77
CA TYR A 260 -22.63 -10.53 -16.66
C TYR A 260 -22.21 -11.47 -15.54
N LEU A 261 -22.90 -11.41 -14.40
CA LEU A 261 -22.63 -12.30 -13.27
C LEU A 261 -23.92 -12.95 -12.75
N PRO A 262 -24.40 -14.03 -13.40
CA PRO A 262 -25.62 -14.71 -12.99
C PRO A 262 -25.53 -15.20 -11.54
N ARG A 263 -26.53 -14.83 -10.73
CA ARG A 263 -26.61 -15.11 -9.28
C ARG A 263 -25.46 -14.47 -8.46
N GLY A 264 -24.73 -13.51 -9.02
CA GLY A 264 -23.62 -12.84 -8.36
C GLY A 264 -24.01 -12.14 -7.06
N PHE A 265 -25.13 -11.41 -7.07
CA PHE A 265 -25.62 -10.70 -5.89
C PHE A 265 -26.00 -11.67 -4.77
N LEU A 266 -26.80 -12.69 -5.08
CA LEU A 266 -27.25 -13.67 -4.08
C LEU A 266 -26.08 -14.47 -3.50
N ARG A 267 -25.12 -14.83 -4.36
CA ARG A 267 -23.90 -15.54 -3.92
C ARG A 267 -23.06 -14.67 -3.00
N ALA A 268 -22.77 -13.43 -3.38
CA ALA A 268 -21.99 -12.52 -2.55
C ALA A 268 -22.70 -12.17 -1.23
N LEU A 269 -24.04 -12.05 -1.25
CA LEU A 269 -24.85 -11.88 -0.05
C LEU A 269 -24.71 -13.06 0.91
N TYR A 270 -24.74 -14.28 0.39
CA TYR A 270 -24.49 -15.48 1.18
C TYR A 270 -23.05 -15.55 1.71
N GLU A 271 -22.05 -15.27 0.88
CA GLU A 271 -20.63 -15.33 1.28
C GLU A 271 -20.30 -14.26 2.34
N SER A 272 -20.92 -13.08 2.23
CA SER A 272 -20.70 -11.96 3.16
C SER A 272 -21.49 -12.10 4.46
N HIS A 273 -22.77 -12.48 4.38
CA HIS A 273 -23.74 -12.37 5.50
C HIS A 273 -24.44 -13.69 5.86
N GLY A 274 -24.06 -14.79 5.21
CA GLY A 274 -24.60 -16.13 5.45
C GLY A 274 -26.11 -16.24 5.20
N TYR A 275 -26.74 -17.20 5.89
CA TYR A 275 -28.20 -17.40 5.81
C TYR A 275 -29.00 -16.22 6.34
N THR A 276 -28.45 -15.44 7.28
CA THR A 276 -29.12 -14.24 7.81
C THR A 276 -29.37 -13.21 6.72
N GLY A 277 -28.36 -12.93 5.88
CA GLY A 277 -28.51 -12.03 4.73
C GLY A 277 -29.55 -12.55 3.72
N LEU A 278 -29.51 -13.85 3.39
CA LEU A 278 -30.48 -14.45 2.47
C LEU A 278 -31.93 -14.42 3.02
N LEU A 279 -32.12 -14.66 4.32
CA LEU A 279 -33.44 -14.63 4.95
C LEU A 279 -34.02 -13.21 4.99
N SER A 280 -33.20 -12.20 5.33
CA SER A 280 -33.60 -10.80 5.24
C SER A 280 -33.93 -10.43 3.79
N HIS A 281 -33.11 -10.83 2.81
CA HIS A 281 -33.42 -10.59 1.40
C HIS A 281 -34.74 -11.21 0.95
N ARG A 282 -35.04 -12.44 1.38
CA ARG A 282 -36.33 -13.09 1.10
C ARG A 282 -37.50 -12.33 1.74
N LYS A 283 -37.30 -11.76 2.93
CA LYS A 283 -38.34 -11.07 3.70
C LYS A 283 -38.59 -9.64 3.20
N GLU A 284 -37.52 -8.90 2.93
CA GLU A 284 -37.54 -7.46 2.68
C GLU A 284 -37.44 -7.13 1.19
N GLY A 285 -36.92 -8.05 0.38
CA GLY A 285 -36.78 -7.89 -1.06
C GLY A 285 -35.45 -7.25 -1.48
N ARG A 286 -35.26 -7.17 -2.80
CA ARG A 286 -33.95 -6.85 -3.40
C ARG A 286 -33.45 -5.44 -3.14
N ASN A 287 -34.28 -4.42 -3.38
CA ASN A 287 -33.84 -3.04 -3.20
C ASN A 287 -33.40 -2.73 -1.75
N PRO A 288 -34.16 -3.09 -0.70
CA PRO A 288 -33.69 -2.94 0.68
C PRO A 288 -32.37 -3.66 0.94
N SER A 289 -32.22 -4.90 0.46
CA SER A 289 -30.97 -5.63 0.64
C SER A 289 -29.75 -4.95 0.03
N ILE A 290 -29.91 -4.27 -1.12
CA ILE A 290 -28.83 -3.53 -1.76
C ILE A 290 -28.31 -2.42 -0.84
N TRP A 291 -29.20 -1.71 -0.17
CA TRP A 291 -28.82 -0.62 0.72
C TRP A 291 -28.34 -1.08 2.10
N THR A 292 -28.81 -2.24 2.56
CA THR A 292 -28.51 -2.74 3.91
C THR A 292 -27.21 -3.55 3.98
N TYR A 293 -26.89 -4.34 2.95
CA TYR A 293 -25.82 -5.33 3.03
C TYR A 293 -24.59 -4.94 2.21
N PRO A 294 -23.43 -4.66 2.84
CA PRO A 294 -22.17 -4.47 2.11
C PRO A 294 -21.68 -5.82 1.58
N LEU A 295 -21.49 -5.94 0.28
CA LEU A 295 -21.10 -7.19 -0.41
C LEU A 295 -19.65 -7.15 -0.88
N ASN A 296 -18.74 -6.76 0.02
CA ASN A 296 -17.31 -6.53 -0.25
C ASN A 296 -16.41 -7.67 0.24
N LYS A 297 -16.97 -8.76 0.78
CA LYS A 297 -16.19 -9.91 1.24
C LYS A 297 -15.86 -10.83 0.06
N ALA A 298 -14.56 -10.97 -0.21
CA ALA A 298 -14.01 -11.92 -1.18
C ALA A 298 -13.99 -13.35 -0.63
#